data_AF-A0A2B4R6C5-F1
#
_entry.id   AF-A0A2B4R6C5-F1
#
_cell.length_a   1.000
_cell.length_b   1.000
_cell.length_c   1.000
_cell.angle_alpha   90.00
_cell.angle_beta   90.00
_cell.angle_gamma   90.00
#
_symmetry.space_group_name_H-M   'P 1'
#
loop_
_entity.id
_entity.type
_entity.pdbx_description
1 polymer ?
#
loop_
_entity_poly.entity_id
_entity_poly.type
_entity_poly.pdbx_seq_one_letter_code
_entity_poly.pdbx_strand_id
1 'polypeptide(L)'
;MSVSGNIGKCEKLKIPMCQGLGYNFTYVPNIFNLTQEEAALEVHQFWPLVEIKCSTDLKVFLCAMYAPACQPNVKTEVPPCRSLCERVRKGCARFLRQYGYSWPKRMKCKKFPQLDGKKPCIAGNRIVANGTHPVHVLPTKTSPVRKCERIKIPMCQSIGYNFTYMPNMFNHRTQKEAADEVRQFWPLVKVKCSPDLRVFLCSLYAPICQPNFNKEIPPCRSLCIRAKEGCEPLMRRYGFTWPKRMKCETFPKFGNKACIGRMALSTTASPLPPVALLPTKTLTATKKCEKIKIPFCQGIGYNYTSLPNIKEEDAVDLQQFRPLFGSKCSPDLKRFLCSMYAPECPPKVTDPLPPCRSTCKQARRGCAPFMRLYRVRWPKKMRCKNFPKAGGKKSCIDPKGNAHKGS
;
A
#
# COMPACT_ATOMS: atom_id res chain seq x y z
N MET A 1 -21.85 -44.51 16.82
CA MET A 1 -22.94 -43.57 16.49
C MET A 1 -22.62 -42.93 15.15
N SER A 2 -23.24 -43.47 14.10
CA SER A 2 -23.11 -43.03 12.71
C SER A 2 -23.79 -41.67 12.57
N VAL A 3 -23.03 -40.60 12.35
CA VAL A 3 -23.60 -39.30 12.02
C VAL A 3 -23.68 -39.21 10.51
N SER A 4 -24.87 -39.50 9.99
CA SER A 4 -25.31 -39.14 8.64
C SER A 4 -25.24 -37.62 8.50
N GLY A 5 -24.11 -37.09 8.03
CA GLY A 5 -23.92 -35.67 7.80
C GLY A 5 -24.63 -35.25 6.51
N ASN A 6 -25.54 -34.28 6.60
CA ASN A 6 -26.11 -33.58 5.45
C ASN A 6 -24.99 -33.25 4.45
N ILE A 7 -25.10 -33.75 3.22
CA ILE A 7 -24.15 -33.44 2.15
C ILE A 7 -24.38 -31.97 1.81
N GLY A 8 -23.54 -31.08 2.37
CA GLY A 8 -23.55 -29.66 2.07
C GLY A 8 -23.48 -29.45 0.56
N LYS A 9 -24.26 -28.52 0.03
CA LYS A 9 -24.27 -28.19 -1.39
C LYS A 9 -22.97 -27.46 -1.74
N CYS A 10 -22.40 -27.80 -2.89
CA CYS A 10 -21.21 -27.16 -3.43
C CYS A 10 -21.62 -25.88 -4.16
N GLU A 11 -21.37 -24.71 -3.58
CA GLU A 11 -21.77 -23.43 -4.15
C GLU A 11 -20.57 -22.56 -4.53
N LYS A 12 -20.77 -21.66 -5.50
CA LYS A 12 -19.74 -20.69 -5.90
C LYS A 12 -19.34 -19.81 -4.71
N LEU A 13 -18.05 -19.66 -4.49
CA LEU A 13 -17.49 -18.90 -3.38
C LEU A 13 -17.77 -17.40 -3.53
N LYS A 14 -18.57 -16.85 -2.61
CA LYS A 14 -18.93 -15.43 -2.55
C LYS A 14 -18.19 -14.66 -1.48
N ILE A 15 -17.60 -15.35 -0.48
CA ILE A 15 -16.94 -14.71 0.65
C ILE A 15 -15.67 -13.95 0.19
N PRO A 16 -15.63 -12.60 0.24
CA PRO A 16 -14.53 -11.83 -0.36
C PRO A 16 -13.16 -12.14 0.25
N MET A 17 -13.12 -12.42 1.55
CA MET A 17 -11.89 -12.81 2.23
C MET A 17 -11.31 -14.11 1.67
N CYS A 18 -12.13 -15.07 1.26
CA CYS A 18 -11.66 -16.41 0.85
C CYS A 18 -11.38 -16.52 -0.65
N GLN A 19 -11.71 -15.49 -1.43
CA GLN A 19 -11.40 -15.45 -2.86
C GLN A 19 -9.88 -15.42 -3.12
N GLY A 20 -9.47 -16.08 -4.21
CA GLY A 20 -8.08 -16.14 -4.65
C GLY A 20 -7.19 -17.13 -3.89
N LEU A 21 -7.77 -18.07 -3.14
CA LEU A 21 -7.06 -19.12 -2.42
C LEU A 21 -6.82 -20.41 -3.23
N GLY A 22 -7.23 -20.44 -4.51
CA GLY A 22 -7.04 -21.59 -5.40
C GLY A 22 -8.22 -22.55 -5.48
N TYR A 23 -9.39 -22.14 -4.98
CA TYR A 23 -10.66 -22.83 -5.16
C TYR A 23 -11.78 -21.81 -5.39
N ASN A 24 -12.81 -22.23 -6.12
CA ASN A 24 -13.93 -21.37 -6.53
C ASN A 24 -15.27 -21.81 -5.96
N PHE A 25 -15.33 -22.96 -5.28
CA PHE A 25 -16.56 -23.52 -4.72
C PHE A 25 -16.35 -23.93 -3.26
N THR A 26 -17.37 -23.74 -2.44
CA THR A 26 -17.35 -24.02 -1.00
C THR A 26 -18.58 -24.84 -0.61
N TYR A 27 -18.45 -25.64 0.44
CA TYR A 27 -19.61 -26.30 1.04
C TYR A 27 -20.52 -25.29 1.75
N VAL A 28 -21.82 -25.44 1.54
CA VAL A 28 -22.89 -24.69 2.21
C VAL A 28 -23.95 -25.67 2.71
N PRO A 29 -24.34 -25.63 3.99
CA PRO A 29 -23.74 -24.79 5.03
C PRO A 29 -22.29 -25.24 5.34
N ASN A 30 -21.46 -24.35 5.89
CA ASN A 30 -20.09 -24.70 6.28
C ASN A 30 -20.05 -25.57 7.56
N ILE A 31 -18.85 -25.89 8.06
CA ILE A 31 -18.63 -26.71 9.28
C ILE A 31 -19.29 -26.16 10.56
N PHE A 32 -19.73 -24.90 10.54
CA PHE A 32 -20.45 -24.24 11.64
C PHE A 32 -21.95 -24.14 11.38
N ASN A 33 -22.45 -24.82 10.35
CA ASN A 33 -23.81 -24.75 9.86
C ASN A 33 -24.23 -23.33 9.39
N LEU A 34 -23.28 -22.53 8.87
CA LEU A 34 -23.53 -21.16 8.40
C LEU A 34 -23.68 -21.09 6.88
N THR A 35 -24.52 -20.16 6.43
CA THR A 35 -24.54 -19.70 5.03
C THR A 35 -23.27 -18.95 4.66
N GLN A 36 -23.03 -18.70 3.37
CA GLN A 36 -21.86 -17.92 2.95
C GLN A 36 -21.93 -16.47 3.46
N GLU A 37 -23.13 -15.89 3.54
CA GLU A 37 -23.38 -14.53 4.00
C GLU A 37 -23.07 -14.38 5.50
N GLU A 38 -23.55 -15.30 6.34
CA GLU A 38 -23.23 -15.34 7.77
C GLU A 38 -21.75 -15.63 8.00
N ALA A 39 -21.19 -16.59 7.27
CA ALA A 39 -19.78 -16.93 7.35
C ALA A 39 -18.89 -15.74 6.93
N ALA A 40 -19.32 -14.94 5.95
CA ALA A 40 -18.61 -13.74 5.53
C ALA A 40 -18.57 -12.69 6.64
N LEU A 41 -19.67 -12.49 7.38
CA LEU A 41 -19.73 -11.57 8.51
C LEU A 41 -18.84 -12.05 9.68
N GLU A 42 -18.91 -13.33 10.04
CA GLU A 42 -18.10 -13.88 11.12
C GLU A 42 -16.60 -13.85 10.78
N VAL A 43 -16.22 -14.30 9.59
CA VAL A 43 -14.81 -14.36 9.21
C VAL A 43 -14.23 -12.95 9.04
N HIS A 44 -15.03 -11.96 8.62
CA HIS A 44 -14.59 -10.57 8.48
C HIS A 44 -14.14 -9.93 9.79
N GLN A 45 -14.61 -10.40 10.95
CA GLN A 45 -14.15 -9.91 12.26
C GLN A 45 -12.65 -10.12 12.47
N PHE A 46 -12.04 -11.07 11.76
CA PHE A 46 -10.60 -11.33 11.80
C PHE A 46 -9.79 -10.46 10.83
N TRP A 47 -10.42 -9.58 10.05
CA TRP A 47 -9.76 -8.71 9.08
C TRP A 47 -8.58 -7.90 9.64
N PRO A 48 -8.67 -7.29 10.85
CA PRO A 48 -7.54 -6.58 11.43
C PRO A 48 -6.30 -7.47 11.62
N LEU A 49 -6.47 -8.74 11.97
CA LEU A 49 -5.36 -9.69 12.12
C LEU A 49 -4.75 -10.08 10.76
N VAL A 50 -5.58 -10.13 9.71
CA VAL A 50 -5.12 -10.36 8.33
C VAL A 50 -4.29 -9.18 7.83
N GLU A 51 -4.71 -7.94 8.11
CA GLU A 51 -3.96 -6.73 7.75
C GLU A 51 -2.65 -6.59 8.53
N ILE A 52 -2.67 -6.96 9.82
CA ILE A 52 -1.47 -7.01 10.67
C ILE A 52 -0.49 -8.10 10.19
N LYS A 53 -0.97 -9.07 9.39
CA LYS A 53 -0.18 -10.21 8.88
C LYS A 53 0.52 -10.97 10.00
N CYS A 54 -0.18 -11.20 11.11
CA CYS A 54 0.36 -11.93 12.27
C CYS A 54 0.75 -13.38 11.95
N SER A 55 0.19 -13.95 10.87
CA SER A 55 0.62 -15.21 10.28
C SER A 55 0.33 -15.22 8.78
N THR A 56 1.24 -15.77 7.97
CA THR A 56 1.03 -16.01 6.54
C THR A 56 -0.07 -17.04 6.28
N ASP A 57 -0.33 -17.90 7.27
CA ASP A 57 -1.27 -19.01 7.20
C ASP A 57 -2.67 -18.62 7.69
N LEU A 58 -2.84 -17.42 8.26
CA LEU A 58 -4.10 -17.01 8.90
C LEU A 58 -5.29 -17.07 7.93
N LYS A 59 -5.11 -16.53 6.72
CA LYS A 59 -6.17 -16.48 5.70
C LYS A 59 -6.62 -17.88 5.29
N VAL A 60 -5.66 -18.79 5.09
CA VAL A 60 -5.91 -20.19 4.73
C VAL A 60 -6.61 -20.92 5.87
N PHE A 61 -6.16 -20.72 7.11
CA PHE A 61 -6.77 -21.32 8.29
C PHE A 61 -8.22 -20.87 8.49
N LEU A 62 -8.50 -19.56 8.38
CA LEU A 62 -9.85 -19.02 8.52
C LEU A 62 -10.78 -19.55 7.43
N CYS A 63 -10.33 -19.56 6.17
CA CYS A 63 -11.16 -20.01 5.06
C CYS A 63 -11.36 -21.53 5.04
N ALA A 64 -10.41 -22.33 5.54
CA ALA A 64 -10.63 -23.75 5.77
C ALA A 64 -11.77 -24.03 6.79
N MET A 65 -12.03 -23.07 7.69
CA MET A 65 -13.12 -23.18 8.66
C MET A 65 -14.43 -22.58 8.13
N TYR A 66 -14.38 -21.38 7.57
CA TYR A 66 -15.60 -20.62 7.22
C TYR A 66 -16.06 -20.82 5.77
N ALA A 67 -15.18 -21.28 4.88
CA ALA A 67 -15.47 -21.52 3.47
C ALA A 67 -14.71 -22.76 2.96
N PRO A 68 -14.95 -23.95 3.55
CA PRO A 68 -14.21 -25.15 3.20
C PRO A 68 -14.36 -25.47 1.71
N ALA A 69 -13.24 -25.70 1.04
CA ALA A 69 -13.20 -25.93 -0.40
C ALA A 69 -14.00 -27.18 -0.77
N CYS A 70 -14.82 -27.06 -1.81
CA CYS A 70 -15.51 -28.15 -2.48
C CYS A 70 -14.95 -28.29 -3.90
N GLN A 71 -14.39 -29.44 -4.26
CA GLN A 71 -13.75 -29.70 -5.56
C GLN A 71 -13.96 -31.16 -5.98
N PRO A 72 -13.80 -31.52 -7.27
CA PRO A 72 -14.00 -32.90 -7.73
C PRO A 72 -13.20 -33.97 -6.97
N ASN A 73 -12.00 -33.61 -6.48
CA ASN A 73 -11.10 -34.48 -5.72
C ASN A 73 -11.31 -34.37 -4.18
N VAL A 74 -12.17 -33.46 -3.73
CA VAL A 74 -12.55 -33.25 -2.31
C VAL A 74 -14.03 -33.58 -2.18
N LYS A 75 -14.35 -34.82 -1.85
CA LYS A 75 -15.75 -35.24 -1.65
C LYS A 75 -16.27 -34.98 -0.23
N THR A 76 -15.40 -34.55 0.70
CA THR A 76 -15.73 -34.31 2.10
C THR A 76 -15.08 -33.04 2.63
N GLU A 77 -15.68 -32.41 3.63
CA GLU A 77 -15.11 -31.24 4.28
C GLU A 77 -13.76 -31.59 4.94
N VAL A 78 -12.70 -30.89 4.53
CA VAL A 78 -11.35 -31.12 5.07
C VAL A 78 -10.98 -29.99 6.04
N PRO A 79 -10.90 -30.25 7.35
CA PRO A 79 -10.55 -29.23 8.33
C PRO A 79 -9.06 -28.87 8.28
N PRO A 80 -8.63 -27.75 8.90
CA PRO A 80 -7.21 -27.43 9.04
C PRO A 80 -6.51 -28.43 9.97
N CYS A 81 -5.23 -28.71 9.70
CA CYS A 81 -4.40 -29.52 10.58
C CYS A 81 -4.06 -28.77 11.89
N ARG A 82 -3.80 -29.53 12.96
CA ARG A 82 -3.36 -29.00 14.26
C ARG A 82 -2.13 -28.10 14.14
N SER A 83 -1.13 -28.54 13.36
CA SER A 83 0.10 -27.78 13.12
C SER A 83 -0.14 -26.45 12.42
N LEU A 84 -1.10 -26.38 11.48
CA LEU A 84 -1.52 -25.14 10.82
C LEU A 84 -2.15 -24.18 11.84
N CYS A 85 -3.09 -24.66 12.65
CA CYS A 85 -3.70 -23.88 13.72
C CYS A 85 -2.65 -23.34 14.71
N GLU A 86 -1.70 -24.17 15.13
CA GLU A 86 -0.70 -23.79 16.11
C GLU A 86 0.23 -22.68 15.60
N ARG A 87 0.65 -22.73 14.32
CA ARG A 87 1.41 -21.65 13.70
C ARG A 87 0.63 -20.34 13.69
N VAL A 88 -0.64 -20.38 13.27
CA VAL A 88 -1.51 -19.21 13.27
C VAL A 88 -1.72 -18.66 14.68
N ARG A 89 -2.04 -19.52 15.65
CA ARG A 89 -2.23 -19.14 17.05
C ARG A 89 -0.97 -18.51 17.63
N LYS A 90 0.21 -19.07 17.36
CA LYS A 90 1.50 -18.55 17.84
C LYS A 90 1.73 -17.11 17.37
N GLY A 91 1.42 -16.81 16.11
CA GLY A 91 1.56 -15.46 15.55
C GLY A 91 0.47 -14.48 15.98
N CYS A 92 -0.78 -14.95 16.04
CA CYS A 92 -1.95 -14.06 16.13
C CYS A 92 -2.54 -13.91 17.53
N ALA A 93 -2.37 -14.89 18.43
CA ALA A 93 -3.00 -14.85 19.76
C ALA A 93 -2.46 -13.72 20.64
N ARG A 94 -1.21 -13.27 20.43
CA ARG A 94 -0.66 -12.11 21.15
C ARG A 94 -1.45 -10.83 20.86
N PHE A 95 -1.83 -10.62 19.60
CA PHE A 95 -2.59 -9.43 19.20
C PHE A 95 -3.99 -9.46 19.78
N LEU A 96 -4.66 -10.62 19.81
CA LEU A 96 -5.97 -10.75 20.46
C LEU A 96 -5.90 -10.41 21.96
N ARG A 97 -4.91 -10.96 22.68
CA ARG A 97 -4.72 -10.70 24.12
C ARG A 97 -4.48 -9.23 24.43
N GLN A 98 -3.79 -8.51 23.54
CA GLN A 98 -3.54 -7.07 23.70
C GLN A 98 -4.84 -6.25 23.80
N TYR A 99 -5.93 -6.74 23.21
CA TYR A 99 -7.24 -6.09 23.23
C TYR A 99 -8.25 -6.81 24.14
N GLY A 100 -7.79 -7.65 25.07
CA GLY A 100 -8.65 -8.36 26.02
C GLY A 100 -9.34 -9.62 25.45
N TYR A 101 -9.02 -10.03 24.22
CA TYR A 101 -9.62 -11.20 23.59
C TYR A 101 -8.75 -12.46 23.76
N SER A 102 -9.41 -13.59 24.01
CA SER A 102 -8.75 -14.90 24.04
C SER A 102 -8.86 -15.61 22.69
N TRP A 103 -8.02 -16.62 22.47
CA TRP A 103 -8.11 -17.42 21.24
C TRP A 103 -9.47 -18.15 21.19
N PRO A 104 -10.26 -18.03 20.09
CA PRO A 104 -11.64 -18.50 20.06
C PRO A 104 -11.80 -19.97 20.45
N LYS A 105 -12.81 -20.27 21.29
CA LYS A 105 -13.08 -21.64 21.78
C LYS A 105 -13.31 -22.65 20.64
N ARG A 106 -13.93 -22.21 19.54
CA ARG A 106 -14.17 -23.01 18.32
C ARG A 106 -12.88 -23.28 17.52
N MET A 107 -11.83 -22.45 17.68
CA MET A 107 -10.55 -22.56 16.99
C MET A 107 -9.43 -23.17 17.85
N LYS A 108 -9.75 -23.77 19.01
CA LYS A 108 -8.73 -24.39 19.88
C LYS A 108 -8.01 -25.52 19.13
N CYS A 109 -6.69 -25.40 18.96
CA CYS A 109 -5.93 -26.30 18.07
C CYS A 109 -6.01 -27.79 18.41
N LYS A 110 -6.26 -28.13 19.69
CA LYS A 110 -6.50 -29.51 20.12
C LYS A 110 -7.69 -30.19 19.43
N LYS A 111 -8.63 -29.42 18.88
CA LYS A 111 -9.80 -29.93 18.14
C LYS A 111 -9.47 -30.40 16.73
N PHE A 112 -8.28 -30.06 16.22
CA PHE A 112 -7.88 -30.40 14.86
C PHE A 112 -7.05 -31.69 14.80
N PRO A 113 -7.15 -32.44 13.69
CA PRO A 113 -6.38 -33.66 13.45
C PRO A 113 -4.87 -33.39 13.38
N GLN A 114 -4.08 -34.38 13.80
CA GLN A 114 -2.64 -34.36 13.65
C GLN A 114 -2.22 -34.77 12.23
N LEU A 115 -0.97 -34.51 11.88
CA LEU A 115 -0.37 -34.92 10.61
C LEU A 115 0.11 -36.38 10.67
N ASP A 116 -0.77 -37.29 11.09
CA ASP A 116 -0.48 -38.72 11.26
C ASP A 116 -0.97 -39.57 10.07
N GLY A 117 -1.55 -38.94 9.06
CA GLY A 117 -2.06 -39.58 7.84
C GLY A 117 -3.40 -40.30 8.02
N LYS A 118 -3.93 -40.43 9.24
CA LYS A 118 -5.18 -41.18 9.52
C LYS A 118 -6.45 -40.39 9.18
N LYS A 119 -6.39 -39.05 9.21
CA LYS A 119 -7.52 -38.17 8.88
C LYS A 119 -7.05 -37.07 7.92
N PRO A 120 -7.79 -36.80 6.83
CA PRO A 120 -7.42 -35.74 5.90
C PRO A 120 -7.48 -34.37 6.58
N CYS A 121 -6.45 -33.55 6.40
CA CYS A 121 -6.44 -32.18 6.90
C CYS A 121 -5.59 -31.22 6.05
N ILE A 122 -5.89 -29.92 6.14
CA ILE A 122 -5.18 -28.86 5.42
C ILE A 122 -3.95 -28.38 6.21
N ALA A 123 -2.75 -28.59 5.65
CA ALA A 123 -1.48 -28.08 6.16
C ALA A 123 -0.91 -27.01 5.23
N GLY A 124 -1.27 -25.76 5.48
CA GLY A 124 -0.98 -24.67 4.54
C GLY A 124 -1.77 -24.89 3.26
N ASN A 125 -1.10 -25.04 2.11
CA ASN A 125 -1.75 -25.25 0.82
C ASN A 125 -1.83 -26.74 0.39
N ARG A 126 -1.66 -27.68 1.32
CA ARG A 126 -1.66 -29.12 1.03
C ARG A 126 -2.74 -29.82 1.83
N ILE A 127 -3.40 -30.81 1.23
CA ILE A 127 -4.18 -31.78 1.98
C ILE A 127 -3.28 -32.99 2.25
N VAL A 128 -3.21 -33.42 3.51
CA VAL A 128 -2.45 -34.60 3.90
C VAL A 128 -3.46 -35.72 4.17
N ALA A 129 -3.43 -36.77 3.35
CA ALA A 129 -4.29 -37.94 3.49
C ALA A 129 -3.48 -39.23 3.25
N ASN A 130 -3.66 -40.22 4.12
CA ASN A 130 -3.35 -41.64 3.91
C ASN A 130 -1.90 -42.05 3.56
N GLY A 131 -0.88 -41.60 4.29
CA GLY A 131 0.44 -42.29 4.41
C GLY A 131 1.28 -42.51 3.14
N THR A 132 0.73 -42.29 1.95
CA THR A 132 1.34 -42.45 0.63
C THR A 132 1.07 -41.15 -0.13
N HIS A 133 2.16 -40.49 -0.53
CA HIS A 133 2.27 -39.28 -1.34
C HIS A 133 1.17 -38.20 -1.18
N PRO A 134 1.51 -36.98 -0.70
CA PRO A 134 0.54 -35.91 -0.52
C PRO A 134 -0.25 -35.64 -1.81
N VAL A 135 -1.55 -35.97 -1.80
CA VAL A 135 -2.46 -35.58 -2.88
C VAL A 135 -2.54 -34.05 -2.86
N HIS A 136 -2.07 -33.43 -3.94
CA HIS A 136 -2.17 -31.99 -4.13
C HIS A 136 -3.61 -31.62 -4.47
N VAL A 137 -4.41 -31.45 -3.43
CA VAL A 137 -5.83 -31.14 -3.62
C VAL A 137 -6.11 -29.63 -3.75
N LEU A 138 -5.14 -28.79 -3.39
CA LEU A 138 -5.01 -27.51 -4.07
C LEU A 138 -3.97 -27.72 -5.15
N PRO A 139 -4.17 -27.18 -6.38
CA PRO A 139 -3.14 -27.22 -7.38
C PRO A 139 -1.85 -26.80 -6.70
N THR A 140 -0.84 -27.69 -6.74
CA THR A 140 0.53 -27.21 -6.68
C THR A 140 0.53 -25.98 -7.53
N LYS A 141 0.95 -24.87 -6.95
CA LYS A 141 1.76 -24.00 -7.76
C LYS A 141 2.89 -24.91 -8.33
N THR A 142 2.69 -25.53 -9.51
CA THR A 142 3.41 -25.00 -10.66
C THR A 142 3.07 -23.53 -10.56
N SER A 143 3.95 -22.78 -9.87
CA SER A 143 3.83 -21.33 -9.73
C SER A 143 3.30 -20.88 -11.07
N PRO A 144 2.02 -20.40 -11.16
CA PRO A 144 1.41 -20.14 -12.45
C PRO A 144 2.45 -19.35 -13.18
N VAL A 145 3.00 -19.91 -14.26
CA VAL A 145 4.27 -19.48 -14.85
C VAL A 145 4.22 -17.97 -14.78
N ARG A 146 5.09 -17.37 -13.95
CA ARG A 146 4.89 -15.98 -13.56
C ARG A 146 4.89 -15.22 -14.86
N LYS A 147 3.72 -14.72 -15.25
CA LYS A 147 3.59 -14.03 -16.53
C LYS A 147 4.39 -12.76 -16.37
N CYS A 148 5.62 -12.80 -16.88
CA CYS A 148 6.49 -11.66 -16.87
C CYS A 148 5.83 -10.58 -17.72
N GLU A 149 5.57 -9.44 -17.10
CA GLU A 149 5.04 -8.27 -17.76
C GLU A 149 6.08 -7.15 -17.73
N ARG A 150 6.11 -6.34 -18.78
CA ARG A 150 7.04 -5.22 -18.88
C ARG A 150 6.75 -4.19 -17.80
N ILE A 151 7.78 -3.64 -17.17
CA ILE A 151 7.61 -2.63 -16.11
C ILE A 151 7.02 -1.34 -16.69
N LYS A 152 5.84 -0.97 -16.18
CA LYS A 152 5.10 0.26 -16.49
C LYS A 152 5.17 1.29 -15.35
N ILE A 153 5.67 0.89 -14.19
CA ILE A 153 5.84 1.78 -13.02
C ILE A 153 6.95 2.79 -13.33
N PRO A 154 6.69 4.11 -13.42
CA PRO A 154 7.66 5.08 -13.91
C PRO A 154 9.00 5.10 -13.17
N MET A 155 9.01 4.97 -11.83
CA MET A 155 10.28 4.93 -11.08
C MET A 155 11.04 3.62 -11.26
N CYS A 156 10.39 2.54 -11.68
CA CYS A 156 11.01 1.23 -11.78
C CYS A 156 11.48 0.87 -13.19
N GLN A 157 11.35 1.79 -14.14
CA GLN A 157 11.96 1.64 -15.46
C GLN A 157 13.46 1.89 -15.39
N SER A 158 14.25 1.12 -16.14
CA SER A 158 15.71 1.29 -16.27
C SER A 158 16.48 1.19 -14.94
N ILE A 159 16.10 0.23 -14.09
CA ILE A 159 16.75 -0.06 -12.80
C ILE A 159 17.69 -1.27 -12.83
N GLY A 160 17.92 -1.86 -14.01
CA GLY A 160 18.74 -3.06 -14.21
C GLY A 160 17.96 -4.31 -14.63
N TYR A 161 16.62 -4.24 -14.69
CA TYR A 161 15.76 -5.27 -15.29
C TYR A 161 14.48 -4.63 -15.84
N ASN A 162 13.85 -5.29 -16.82
CA ASN A 162 12.74 -4.73 -17.59
C ASN A 162 11.39 -5.43 -17.36
N PHE A 163 11.39 -6.58 -16.69
CA PHE A 163 10.21 -7.41 -16.49
C PHE A 163 9.94 -7.64 -15.01
N THR A 164 8.67 -7.56 -14.65
CA THR A 164 8.14 -7.83 -13.31
C THR A 164 7.03 -8.86 -13.38
N TYR A 165 6.58 -9.35 -12.24
CA TYR A 165 5.35 -10.12 -12.12
C TYR A 165 4.45 -9.52 -11.05
N MET A 166 3.16 -9.87 -11.12
CA MET A 166 2.18 -9.60 -10.08
C MET A 166 1.53 -10.92 -9.60
N PRO A 167 1.05 -10.99 -8.35
CA PRO A 167 1.14 -9.95 -7.33
C PRO A 167 2.55 -9.80 -6.74
N ASN A 168 2.91 -8.59 -6.31
CA ASN A 168 4.15 -8.34 -5.57
C ASN A 168 4.03 -8.74 -4.08
N MET A 169 5.10 -8.62 -3.30
CA MET A 169 5.12 -9.05 -1.88
C MET A 169 4.19 -8.27 -0.94
N PHE A 170 3.64 -7.15 -1.41
CA PHE A 170 2.62 -6.38 -0.72
C PHE A 170 1.19 -6.76 -1.13
N ASN A 171 1.03 -7.75 -2.03
CA ASN A 171 -0.22 -8.24 -2.60
C ASN A 171 -0.92 -7.26 -3.56
N HIS A 172 -0.21 -6.26 -4.10
CA HIS A 172 -0.74 -5.49 -5.21
C HIS A 172 -0.94 -6.42 -6.40
N ARG A 173 -2.15 -6.46 -6.96
CA ARG A 173 -2.51 -7.36 -8.06
C ARG A 173 -2.14 -6.79 -9.43
N THR A 174 -1.91 -5.49 -9.50
CA THR A 174 -1.58 -4.78 -10.73
C THR A 174 -0.39 -3.85 -10.52
N GLN A 175 0.36 -3.59 -11.60
CA GLN A 175 1.39 -2.55 -11.58
C GLN A 175 0.86 -1.16 -11.27
N LYS A 176 -0.42 -0.87 -11.56
CA LYS A 176 -1.05 0.41 -11.22
C LYS A 176 -1.19 0.58 -9.71
N GLU A 177 -1.71 -0.43 -9.01
CA GLU A 177 -1.78 -0.44 -7.54
C GLU A 177 -0.39 -0.28 -6.92
N ALA A 178 0.59 -1.03 -7.43
CA ALA A 178 1.97 -0.92 -6.96
C ALA A 178 2.58 0.47 -7.25
N ALA A 179 2.29 1.06 -8.42
CA ALA A 179 2.72 2.40 -8.79
C ALA A 179 2.16 3.46 -7.83
N ASP A 180 0.86 3.37 -7.53
CA ASP A 180 0.18 4.33 -6.66
C ASP A 180 0.78 4.35 -5.26
N GLU A 181 1.14 3.18 -4.72
CA GLU A 181 1.74 3.08 -3.39
C GLU A 181 3.22 3.45 -3.37
N VAL A 182 4.04 2.94 -4.30
CA VAL A 182 5.48 3.21 -4.32
C VAL A 182 5.79 4.67 -4.64
N ARG A 183 4.89 5.36 -5.36
CA ARG A 183 5.01 6.79 -5.68
C ARG A 183 5.15 7.68 -4.44
N GLN A 184 4.67 7.24 -3.28
CA GLN A 184 4.84 7.96 -2.00
C GLN A 184 6.32 8.17 -1.63
N PHE A 185 7.22 7.34 -2.13
CA PHE A 185 8.67 7.43 -1.89
C PHE A 185 9.42 8.28 -2.92
N TRP A 186 8.74 8.79 -3.96
CA TRP A 186 9.36 9.59 -5.03
C TRP A 186 10.16 10.79 -4.52
N PRO A 187 9.72 11.56 -3.49
CA PRO A 187 10.51 12.66 -2.96
C PRO A 187 11.89 12.20 -2.44
N LEU A 188 11.95 11.05 -1.75
CA LEU A 188 13.21 10.49 -1.25
C LEU A 188 14.13 10.04 -2.40
N VAL A 189 13.54 9.46 -3.45
CA VAL A 189 14.29 9.08 -4.67
C VAL A 189 14.86 10.30 -5.39
N LYS A 190 14.11 11.41 -5.46
CA LYS A 190 14.54 12.66 -6.11
C LYS A 190 15.60 13.42 -5.32
N VAL A 191 15.47 13.45 -3.98
CA VAL A 191 16.50 14.01 -3.08
C VAL A 191 17.77 13.16 -3.10
N LYS A 192 17.71 11.91 -3.59
CA LYS A 192 18.85 10.99 -3.69
C LYS A 192 19.54 10.77 -2.34
N CYS A 193 18.74 10.68 -1.26
CA CYS A 193 19.25 10.40 0.09
C CYS A 193 20.02 9.07 0.18
N SER A 194 19.75 8.12 -0.73
CA SER A 194 20.57 6.93 -0.94
C SER A 194 20.53 6.54 -2.42
N PRO A 195 21.66 6.19 -3.05
CA PRO A 195 21.68 5.68 -4.41
C PRO A 195 20.98 4.31 -4.54
N ASP A 196 20.83 3.59 -3.42
CA ASP A 196 20.24 2.25 -3.37
C ASP A 196 18.72 2.27 -3.18
N LEU A 197 18.13 3.42 -2.79
CA LEU A 197 16.71 3.50 -2.44
C LEU A 197 15.80 3.07 -3.60
N ARG A 198 16.09 3.56 -4.82
CA ARG A 198 15.25 3.29 -5.99
C ARG A 198 15.23 1.79 -6.34
N VAL A 199 16.39 1.16 -6.34
CA VAL A 199 16.53 -0.28 -6.60
C VAL A 199 15.88 -1.09 -5.48
N PHE A 200 16.08 -0.70 -4.22
CA PHE A 200 15.44 -1.33 -3.08
C PHE A 200 13.90 -1.30 -3.19
N LEU A 201 13.30 -0.12 -3.40
CA LEU A 201 11.85 0.00 -3.53
C LEU A 201 11.32 -0.84 -4.69
N CYS A 202 11.94 -0.73 -5.86
CA CYS A 202 11.48 -1.46 -7.03
C CYS A 202 11.63 -2.98 -6.90
N SER A 203 12.63 -3.48 -6.16
CA SER A 203 12.72 -4.92 -5.87
C SER A 203 11.55 -5.45 -5.02
N LEU A 204 10.86 -4.58 -4.27
CA LEU A 204 9.68 -4.94 -3.47
C LEU A 204 8.38 -4.75 -4.27
N TYR A 205 8.28 -3.64 -5.01
CA TYR A 205 7.05 -3.22 -5.70
C TYR A 205 6.91 -3.74 -7.13
N ALA A 206 8.04 -3.96 -7.80
CA ALA A 206 8.15 -4.45 -9.16
C ALA A 206 9.24 -5.54 -9.22
N PRO A 207 9.08 -6.66 -8.49
CA PRO A 207 10.15 -7.66 -8.34
C PRO A 207 10.57 -8.24 -9.69
N ILE A 208 11.86 -8.56 -9.83
CA ILE A 208 12.40 -9.11 -11.08
C ILE A 208 11.67 -10.38 -11.50
N CYS A 209 11.33 -10.46 -12.79
CA CYS A 209 10.78 -11.66 -13.42
C CYS A 209 11.70 -12.12 -14.54
N GLN A 210 12.08 -13.40 -14.54
CA GLN A 210 12.74 -14.03 -15.67
C GLN A 210 11.87 -15.21 -16.15
N PRO A 211 11.65 -15.38 -17.46
CA PRO A 211 10.75 -16.40 -18.00
C PRO A 211 11.03 -17.84 -17.51
N ASN A 212 12.29 -18.14 -17.21
CA ASN A 212 12.75 -19.46 -16.78
C ASN A 212 13.06 -19.54 -15.27
N PHE A 213 12.75 -18.49 -14.49
CA PHE A 213 13.05 -18.44 -13.06
C PHE A 213 11.80 -18.11 -12.23
N ASN A 214 11.22 -19.16 -11.64
CA ASN A 214 9.95 -19.08 -10.92
C ASN A 214 10.07 -18.81 -9.41
N LYS A 215 11.29 -18.66 -8.85
CA LYS A 215 11.50 -18.36 -7.42
C LYS A 215 11.45 -16.86 -7.15
N GLU A 216 10.95 -16.45 -5.99
CA GLU A 216 10.97 -15.02 -5.57
C GLU A 216 12.40 -14.62 -5.21
N ILE A 217 12.89 -13.53 -5.80
CA ILE A 217 14.18 -12.95 -5.45
C ILE A 217 13.93 -11.64 -4.69
N PRO A 218 13.99 -11.64 -3.35
CA PRO A 218 13.84 -10.42 -2.55
C PRO A 218 15.10 -9.54 -2.64
N PRO A 219 15.07 -8.28 -2.16
CA PRO A 219 16.31 -7.52 -1.95
C PRO A 219 17.19 -8.17 -0.89
N CYS A 220 18.50 -8.02 -1.02
CA CYS A 220 19.43 -8.37 0.03
C CYS A 220 19.31 -7.42 1.22
N ARG A 221 19.56 -7.92 2.42
CA ARG A 221 19.58 -7.13 3.66
C ARG A 221 20.50 -5.91 3.56
N SER A 222 21.67 -6.06 2.95
CA SER A 222 22.63 -4.96 2.75
C SER A 222 22.07 -3.84 1.87
N LEU A 223 21.28 -4.17 0.84
CA LEU A 223 20.61 -3.18 -0.01
C LEU A 223 19.56 -2.38 0.79
N CYS A 224 18.77 -3.05 1.62
CA CYS A 224 17.82 -2.40 2.53
C CYS A 224 18.54 -1.47 3.52
N ILE A 225 19.61 -1.95 4.15
CA ILE A 225 20.35 -1.18 5.16
C ILE A 225 20.85 0.13 4.56
N ARG A 226 21.52 0.10 3.41
CA ARG A 226 22.02 1.31 2.75
C ARG A 226 20.91 2.28 2.31
N ALA A 227 19.77 1.75 1.85
CA ALA A 227 18.60 2.57 1.55
C ALA A 227 18.04 3.25 2.81
N LYS A 228 17.94 2.49 3.91
CA LYS A 228 17.45 2.96 5.21
C LYS A 228 18.39 3.98 5.83
N GLU A 229 19.68 3.71 5.92
CA GLU A 229 20.67 4.60 6.54
C GLU A 229 20.74 5.96 5.85
N GLY A 230 20.71 5.98 4.51
CA GLY A 230 20.72 7.26 3.78
C GLY A 230 19.42 8.05 3.92
N CYS A 231 18.26 7.38 3.98
CA CYS A 231 16.96 8.05 3.86
C CYS A 231 16.15 8.17 5.16
N GLU A 232 16.34 7.27 6.13
CA GLU A 232 15.61 7.31 7.41
C GLU A 232 15.87 8.59 8.21
N PRO A 233 17.09 9.15 8.30
CA PRO A 233 17.31 10.42 9.00
C PRO A 233 16.49 11.57 8.40
N LEU A 234 16.41 11.62 7.06
CA LEU A 234 15.59 12.59 6.34
C LEU A 234 14.11 12.37 6.61
N MET A 235 13.63 11.13 6.57
CA MET A 235 12.24 10.79 6.91
C MET A 235 11.88 11.24 8.33
N ARG A 236 12.75 10.95 9.32
CA ARG A 236 12.54 11.31 10.72
C ARG A 236 12.45 12.81 10.92
N ARG A 237 13.28 13.60 10.22
CA ARG A 237 13.22 15.07 10.24
C ARG A 237 11.84 15.61 9.85
N TYR A 238 11.15 14.95 8.93
CA TYR A 238 9.80 15.31 8.49
C TYR A 238 8.67 14.59 9.26
N GLY A 239 9.00 13.80 10.28
CA GLY A 239 8.03 13.10 11.14
C GLY A 239 7.56 11.75 10.59
N PHE A 240 8.26 11.18 9.61
CA PHE A 240 8.01 9.86 9.08
C PHE A 240 9.00 8.85 9.65
N THR A 241 8.56 7.61 9.86
CA THR A 241 9.42 6.50 10.28
C THR A 241 9.66 5.54 9.14
N TRP A 242 10.79 4.84 9.13
CA TRP A 242 11.02 3.75 8.18
C TRP A 242 9.89 2.70 8.29
N PRO A 243 9.23 2.30 7.19
CA PRO A 243 8.05 1.44 7.25
C PRO A 243 8.33 0.09 7.90
N LYS A 244 7.48 -0.34 8.84
CA LYS A 244 7.65 -1.63 9.55
C LYS A 244 7.70 -2.84 8.62
N ARG A 245 6.99 -2.77 7.48
CA ARG A 245 6.97 -3.81 6.44
C ARG A 245 8.24 -3.85 5.55
N MET A 246 9.16 -2.89 5.74
CA MET A 246 10.45 -2.77 5.04
C MET A 246 11.64 -2.90 6.00
N LYS A 247 11.44 -3.52 7.18
CA LYS A 247 12.49 -3.76 8.17
C LYS A 247 13.59 -4.64 7.59
N CYS A 248 14.84 -4.19 7.65
CA CYS A 248 15.93 -4.87 6.93
C CYS A 248 16.22 -6.27 7.44
N GLU A 249 15.89 -6.56 8.69
CA GLU A 249 16.06 -7.87 9.32
C GLU A 249 15.20 -8.96 8.64
N THR A 250 14.11 -8.57 7.96
CA THR A 250 13.23 -9.52 7.25
C THR A 250 13.82 -10.01 5.93
N PHE A 251 14.89 -9.38 5.43
CA PHE A 251 15.54 -9.74 4.17
C PHE A 251 16.76 -10.64 4.39
N PRO A 252 17.09 -11.54 3.44
CA PRO A 252 18.23 -12.44 3.57
C PRO A 252 19.57 -11.71 3.47
N LYS A 253 20.59 -12.23 4.16
CA LYS A 253 21.98 -11.87 3.87
C LYS A 253 22.40 -12.50 2.54
N PHE A 254 23.27 -11.82 1.80
CA PHE A 254 23.91 -12.40 0.60
C PHE A 254 24.66 -13.69 1.00
N GLY A 255 24.67 -14.69 0.13
CA GLY A 255 25.26 -16.01 0.40
C GLY A 255 24.29 -17.02 1.05
N ASN A 256 23.32 -16.58 1.87
CA ASN A 256 22.37 -17.50 2.53
C ASN A 256 21.21 -17.91 1.60
N LYS A 257 20.70 -16.95 0.80
CA LYS A 257 19.64 -17.15 -0.21
C LYS A 257 19.87 -16.15 -1.35
N ALA A 258 19.47 -16.52 -2.56
CA ALA A 258 19.49 -15.61 -3.72
C ALA A 258 18.68 -14.34 -3.40
N CYS A 259 19.29 -13.18 -3.60
CA CYS A 259 18.70 -11.87 -3.35
C CYS A 259 19.31 -10.81 -4.26
N ILE A 260 18.59 -9.72 -4.51
CA ILE A 260 19.06 -8.59 -5.32
C ILE A 260 19.93 -7.68 -4.44
N GLY A 261 21.23 -7.64 -4.74
CA GLY A 261 22.18 -6.66 -4.20
C GLY A 261 22.57 -5.61 -5.23
N ARG A 262 23.58 -4.79 -4.92
CA ARG A 262 24.31 -4.10 -5.99
C ARG A 262 25.06 -5.18 -6.78
N MET A 263 24.88 -5.21 -8.10
CA MET A 263 25.81 -5.97 -8.95
C MET A 263 27.21 -5.43 -8.66
N ALA A 264 28.11 -6.31 -8.24
CA ALA A 264 29.52 -5.99 -8.17
C ALA A 264 30.02 -5.83 -9.61
N LEU A 265 29.94 -4.62 -10.15
CA LEU A 265 30.91 -4.17 -11.13
C LEU A 265 32.15 -3.79 -10.30
N SER A 266 33.03 -4.77 -10.10
CA SER A 266 34.39 -4.50 -9.69
C SER A 266 35.07 -3.75 -10.81
N THR A 267 35.32 -2.46 -10.59
CA THR A 267 36.61 -1.85 -10.94
C THR A 267 36.81 -0.63 -10.05
N THR A 268 37.76 -0.81 -9.13
CA THR A 268 38.72 0.18 -8.62
C THR A 268 38.18 1.52 -8.11
N ALA A 269 38.33 1.69 -6.80
CA ALA A 269 38.35 2.99 -6.15
C ALA A 269 39.43 3.89 -6.76
N SER A 270 39.08 5.16 -6.97
CA SER A 270 40.01 6.29 -6.76
C SER A 270 39.19 7.55 -6.45
N PRO A 271 39.63 8.42 -5.52
CA PRO A 271 38.91 9.63 -5.16
C PRO A 271 39.15 10.70 -6.22
N LEU A 272 38.08 11.28 -6.77
CA LEU A 272 38.18 12.41 -7.71
C LEU A 272 37.90 13.75 -7.02
N PRO A 273 38.50 14.85 -7.53
CA PRO A 273 38.88 16.06 -6.80
C PRO A 273 37.73 17.09 -6.73
N PRO A 274 37.90 18.24 -6.04
CA PRO A 274 36.90 19.30 -6.02
C PRO A 274 36.86 19.97 -7.39
N VAL A 275 35.75 19.81 -8.12
CA VAL A 275 35.54 20.51 -9.40
C VAL A 275 34.67 21.74 -9.17
N ALA A 276 35.21 22.85 -9.68
CA ALA A 276 34.74 24.22 -9.56
C ALA A 276 33.33 24.47 -10.13
N LEU A 277 32.68 25.47 -9.53
CA LEU A 277 31.51 26.18 -10.03
C LEU A 277 31.83 26.85 -11.37
N LEU A 278 30.95 26.68 -12.38
CA LEU A 278 30.79 27.55 -13.56
C LEU A 278 29.51 27.17 -14.34
N PRO A 279 28.92 28.08 -15.13
CA PRO A 279 27.80 28.92 -14.73
C PRO A 279 26.43 28.37 -15.16
N THR A 280 25.41 28.73 -14.37
CA THR A 280 23.99 28.50 -14.64
C THR A 280 23.55 29.14 -15.96
N LYS A 281 23.28 28.33 -16.99
CA LYS A 281 22.39 28.74 -18.08
C LYS A 281 20.94 28.67 -17.58
N THR A 282 20.38 29.85 -17.35
CA THR A 282 18.96 30.08 -17.06
C THR A 282 18.10 29.69 -18.26
N LEU A 283 17.38 28.57 -18.16
CA LEU A 283 16.22 28.30 -19.01
C LEU A 283 15.03 29.10 -18.47
N THR A 284 14.80 30.29 -19.02
CA THR A 284 13.56 31.04 -18.87
C THR A 284 12.45 30.37 -19.69
N ALA A 285 11.73 29.43 -19.07
CA ALA A 285 10.47 28.94 -19.62
C ALA A 285 9.35 29.93 -19.26
N THR A 286 8.81 30.62 -20.25
CA THR A 286 7.63 31.49 -20.09
C THR A 286 6.41 30.63 -19.76
N LYS A 287 5.91 30.72 -18.51
CA LYS A 287 4.74 29.97 -18.04
C LYS A 287 3.47 30.50 -18.72
N LYS A 288 2.90 29.73 -19.66
CA LYS A 288 1.59 30.05 -20.28
C LYS A 288 0.44 29.59 -19.37
N CYS A 289 -0.62 30.41 -19.25
CA CYS A 289 -1.84 30.00 -18.54
C CYS A 289 -2.60 28.94 -19.35
N GLU A 290 -3.05 27.86 -18.70
CA GLU A 290 -3.89 26.80 -19.25
C GLU A 290 -5.27 26.75 -18.57
N LYS A 291 -6.27 26.15 -19.21
CA LYS A 291 -7.57 25.89 -18.57
C LYS A 291 -7.43 24.89 -17.41
N ILE A 292 -8.21 25.09 -16.34
CA ILE A 292 -8.24 24.16 -15.21
C ILE A 292 -8.78 22.79 -15.64
N LYS A 293 -7.90 21.78 -15.66
CA LYS A 293 -8.25 20.38 -15.96
C LYS A 293 -8.61 19.58 -14.70
N ILE A 294 -8.42 20.14 -13.49
CA ILE A 294 -8.72 19.48 -12.21
C ILE A 294 -10.23 19.58 -11.94
N PRO A 295 -11.00 18.48 -11.99
CA PRO A 295 -12.47 18.54 -11.86
C PRO A 295 -12.93 19.19 -10.55
N PHE A 296 -12.18 18.96 -9.48
CA PHE A 296 -12.44 19.58 -8.17
C PHE A 296 -12.30 21.11 -8.18
N CYS A 297 -11.44 21.68 -9.02
CA CYS A 297 -11.20 23.13 -9.09
C CYS A 297 -12.02 23.83 -10.18
N GLN A 298 -12.99 23.14 -10.76
CA GLN A 298 -13.93 23.77 -11.69
C GLN A 298 -15.01 24.55 -10.92
N GLY A 299 -15.43 25.70 -11.46
CA GLY A 299 -16.51 26.52 -10.90
C GLY A 299 -16.17 27.22 -9.57
N ILE A 300 -14.92 27.69 -9.40
CA ILE A 300 -14.42 28.35 -8.18
C ILE A 300 -14.19 29.86 -8.34
N GLY A 301 -14.64 30.45 -9.46
CA GLY A 301 -14.52 31.88 -9.77
C GLY A 301 -13.42 32.25 -10.75
N TYR A 302 -12.61 31.30 -11.22
CA TYR A 302 -11.64 31.49 -12.31
C TYR A 302 -11.46 30.20 -13.11
N ASN A 303 -11.01 30.35 -14.37
CA ASN A 303 -10.97 29.25 -15.35
C ASN A 303 -9.56 28.89 -15.82
N TYR A 304 -8.55 29.71 -15.48
CA TYR A 304 -7.19 29.58 -15.98
C TYR A 304 -6.18 29.47 -14.84
N THR A 305 -5.20 28.59 -15.01
CA THR A 305 -4.10 28.35 -14.07
C THR A 305 -2.81 28.14 -14.86
N SER A 306 -1.66 28.57 -14.34
CA SER A 306 -0.37 28.17 -14.92
C SER A 306 0.10 26.91 -14.20
N LEU A 307 0.12 25.79 -14.91
CA LEU A 307 0.86 24.62 -14.48
C LEU A 307 2.28 24.71 -15.09
N PRO A 308 3.33 24.31 -14.33
CA PRO A 308 3.29 23.62 -13.06
C PRO A 308 3.68 24.56 -11.92
N ASN A 309 2.76 25.37 -11.39
CA ASN A 309 3.01 26.03 -10.11
C ASN A 309 2.93 25.06 -8.91
N ILE A 310 2.43 23.85 -9.18
CA ILE A 310 2.73 22.62 -8.44
C ILE A 310 3.79 21.87 -9.25
N LYS A 311 4.94 21.55 -8.68
CA LYS A 311 5.73 20.43 -9.23
C LYS A 311 4.92 19.16 -8.97
N GLU A 312 4.84 18.22 -9.91
CA GLU A 312 4.01 16.98 -9.89
C GLU A 312 3.85 16.26 -8.51
N GLU A 313 4.81 16.47 -7.62
CA GLU A 313 4.84 16.23 -6.17
C GLU A 313 3.71 16.86 -5.30
N ASP A 314 3.17 18.06 -5.56
CA ASP A 314 2.15 18.67 -4.66
C ASP A 314 0.70 18.24 -4.99
N ALA A 315 0.43 17.74 -6.21
CA ALA A 315 -0.89 17.24 -6.61
C ALA A 315 -1.21 15.88 -5.95
N VAL A 316 -0.18 15.10 -5.61
CA VAL A 316 -0.24 13.82 -4.91
C VAL A 316 -0.67 14.00 -3.45
N ASP A 317 -0.36 15.15 -2.86
CA ASP A 317 -0.55 15.45 -1.45
C ASP A 317 -2.00 15.88 -1.12
N LEU A 318 -2.92 15.80 -2.10
CA LEU A 318 -4.36 15.95 -1.94
C LEU A 318 -5.04 14.64 -1.52
N GLN A 319 -4.56 13.46 -1.95
CA GLN A 319 -5.24 12.19 -1.65
C GLN A 319 -5.34 11.88 -0.14
N GLN A 320 -4.38 12.34 0.67
CA GLN A 320 -4.39 12.19 2.14
C GLN A 320 -5.52 12.97 2.84
N PHE A 321 -6.14 13.95 2.18
CA PHE A 321 -7.17 14.81 2.74
C PHE A 321 -8.57 14.47 2.22
N ARG A 322 -8.71 13.37 1.47
CA ARG A 322 -9.99 12.84 1.00
C ARG A 322 -11.10 12.78 2.08
N PRO A 323 -10.80 12.46 3.36
CA PRO A 323 -11.78 12.53 4.43
C PRO A 323 -12.27 13.95 4.74
N LEU A 324 -11.36 14.94 4.73
CA LEU A 324 -11.70 16.36 4.92
C LEU A 324 -12.55 16.88 3.74
N PHE A 325 -12.26 16.41 2.53
CA PHE A 325 -12.92 16.84 1.29
C PHE A 325 -14.36 16.36 1.13
N GLY A 326 -14.67 15.15 1.61
CA GLY A 326 -16.04 14.61 1.57
C GLY A 326 -17.00 15.28 2.55
N SER A 327 -16.47 15.99 3.55
CA SER A 327 -17.26 16.54 4.66
C SER A 327 -17.99 17.84 4.34
N LYS A 328 -17.64 18.54 3.25
CA LYS A 328 -18.14 19.89 2.90
C LYS A 328 -18.13 20.87 4.08
N CYS A 329 -17.18 20.72 5.02
CA CYS A 329 -17.14 21.43 6.30
C CYS A 329 -16.95 22.95 6.21
N SER A 330 -16.48 23.47 5.08
CA SER A 330 -16.35 24.91 4.86
C SER A 330 -16.51 25.24 3.38
N PRO A 331 -17.28 26.29 3.03
CA PRO A 331 -17.38 26.76 1.64
C PRO A 331 -16.03 27.29 1.12
N ASP A 332 -15.17 27.81 2.00
CA ASP A 332 -13.85 28.36 1.66
C ASP A 332 -12.78 27.29 1.46
N LEU A 333 -13.03 26.03 1.85
CA LEU A 333 -12.05 24.96 1.74
C LEU A 333 -11.69 24.67 0.28
N LYS A 334 -12.69 24.61 -0.60
CA LYS A 334 -12.49 24.36 -2.04
C LYS A 334 -11.61 25.45 -2.66
N ARG A 335 -11.91 26.71 -2.34
CA ARG A 335 -11.15 27.88 -2.82
C ARG A 335 -9.74 27.93 -2.25
N PHE A 336 -9.57 27.69 -0.96
CA PHE A 336 -8.26 27.66 -0.31
C PHE A 336 -7.35 26.58 -0.92
N LEU A 337 -7.87 25.39 -1.18
CA LEU A 337 -7.08 24.32 -1.78
C LEU A 337 -6.73 24.62 -3.24
N CYS A 338 -7.71 25.03 -4.03
CA CYS A 338 -7.46 25.33 -5.44
C CYS A 338 -6.55 26.54 -5.63
N SER A 339 -6.56 27.53 -4.75
CA SER A 339 -5.58 28.63 -4.79
C SER A 339 -4.16 28.21 -4.40
N MET A 340 -3.98 27.11 -3.64
CA MET A 340 -2.65 26.54 -3.42
C MET A 340 -2.18 25.66 -4.57
N TYR A 341 -3.11 24.94 -5.20
CA TYR A 341 -2.78 23.83 -6.09
C TYR A 341 -3.02 24.14 -7.58
N ALA A 342 -4.01 24.94 -7.90
CA ALA A 342 -4.27 25.43 -9.24
C ALA A 342 -4.49 26.94 -9.17
N PRO A 343 -3.49 27.72 -8.72
CA PRO A 343 -3.66 29.16 -8.50
C PRO A 343 -4.15 29.86 -9.77
N GLU A 344 -4.91 30.93 -9.58
CA GLU A 344 -5.41 31.74 -10.67
C GLU A 344 -4.25 32.35 -11.46
N CYS A 345 -4.38 32.34 -12.79
CA CYS A 345 -3.40 32.90 -13.73
C CYS A 345 -4.05 34.03 -14.53
N PRO A 346 -3.97 35.28 -14.04
CA PRO A 346 -4.47 36.44 -14.77
C PRO A 346 -3.57 36.75 -15.98
N PRO A 347 -4.12 37.24 -17.11
CA PRO A 347 -3.34 37.53 -18.32
C PRO A 347 -2.23 38.58 -18.15
N LYS A 348 -2.29 39.39 -17.09
CA LYS A 348 -1.42 40.54 -16.83
C LYS A 348 -0.45 40.35 -15.65
N VAL A 349 -0.40 39.18 -15.04
CA VAL A 349 0.44 38.91 -13.85
C VAL A 349 1.36 37.72 -14.13
N THR A 350 2.66 37.98 -14.07
CA THR A 350 3.73 37.01 -14.37
C THR A 350 3.89 35.91 -13.32
N ASP A 351 3.35 36.10 -12.11
CA ASP A 351 3.42 35.13 -11.00
C ASP A 351 2.04 34.74 -10.44
N PRO A 352 1.78 33.44 -10.21
CA PRO A 352 0.55 32.96 -9.56
C PRO A 352 0.36 33.55 -8.15
N LEU A 353 -0.84 34.01 -7.85
CA LEU A 353 -1.15 34.57 -6.53
C LEU A 353 -1.55 33.46 -5.53
N PRO A 354 -0.87 33.36 -4.36
CA PRO A 354 -1.26 32.42 -3.31
C PRO A 354 -2.52 32.90 -2.54
N PRO A 355 -3.20 32.03 -1.77
CA PRO A 355 -4.30 32.47 -0.91
C PRO A 355 -3.81 33.41 0.19
N CYS A 356 -4.65 34.38 0.55
CA CYS A 356 -4.42 35.17 1.75
C CYS A 356 -4.60 34.31 3.01
N ARG A 357 -3.94 34.73 4.09
CA ARG A 357 -4.04 34.15 5.43
C ARG A 357 -5.47 34.09 5.95
N SER A 358 -6.32 35.04 5.56
CA SER A 358 -7.76 35.08 5.87
C SER A 358 -8.48 33.88 5.26
N THR A 359 -8.24 33.58 3.98
CA THR A 359 -8.79 32.42 3.25
C THR A 359 -8.47 31.10 3.96
N CYS A 360 -7.21 30.92 4.37
CA CYS A 360 -6.82 29.75 5.17
C CYS A 360 -7.55 29.70 6.52
N LYS A 361 -7.64 30.83 7.24
CA LYS A 361 -8.26 30.88 8.57
C LYS A 361 -9.75 30.51 8.52
N GLN A 362 -10.47 30.93 7.49
CA GLN A 362 -11.88 30.62 7.29
C GLN A 362 -12.09 29.13 6.99
N ALA A 363 -11.32 28.57 6.05
CA ALA A 363 -11.32 27.14 5.75
C ALA A 363 -11.02 26.29 7.01
N ARG A 364 -10.00 26.68 7.79
CA ARG A 364 -9.64 25.99 9.04
C ARG A 364 -10.73 26.08 10.10
N ARG A 365 -11.39 27.24 10.23
CA ARG A 365 -12.43 27.46 11.22
C ARG A 365 -13.66 26.61 10.92
N GLY A 366 -14.14 26.61 9.68
CA GLY A 366 -15.31 25.80 9.29
C GLY A 366 -15.06 24.30 9.46
N CYS A 367 -13.83 23.84 9.21
CA CYS A 367 -13.48 22.43 9.35
C CYS A 367 -13.04 21.99 10.76
N ALA A 368 -12.90 22.92 11.72
CA ALA A 368 -12.46 22.59 13.07
C ALA A 368 -13.34 21.55 13.81
N PRO A 369 -14.69 21.60 13.73
CA PRO A 369 -15.54 20.59 14.38
C PRO A 369 -15.30 19.18 13.83
N PHE A 370 -15.23 19.05 12.50
CA PHE A 370 -14.92 17.79 11.82
C PHE A 370 -13.55 17.25 12.22
N MET A 371 -12.54 18.12 12.25
CA MET A 371 -11.19 17.73 12.62
C MET A 371 -11.05 17.25 14.07
N ARG A 372 -11.82 17.85 14.99
CA ARG A 372 -11.90 17.41 16.38
C ARG A 372 -12.54 16.03 16.48
N LEU A 373 -13.64 15.79 15.77
CA LEU A 373 -14.36 14.51 15.75
C LEU A 373 -13.45 13.34 15.31
N TYR A 374 -12.69 13.53 14.24
CA TYR A 374 -11.82 12.50 13.68
C TYR A 374 -10.37 12.53 14.20
N ARG A 375 -10.09 13.36 15.21
CA ARG A 375 -8.74 13.55 15.80
C ARG A 375 -7.65 13.87 14.74
N VAL A 376 -8.00 14.61 13.70
CA VAL A 376 -7.09 15.01 12.62
C VAL A 376 -6.51 16.41 12.91
N ARG A 377 -5.20 16.59 12.76
CA ARG A 377 -4.54 17.89 12.97
C ARG A 377 -4.43 18.70 11.67
N TRP A 378 -4.51 20.04 11.77
CA TRP A 378 -4.34 20.91 10.60
C TRP A 378 -2.94 20.77 10.01
N PRO A 379 -2.80 20.48 8.70
CA PRO A 379 -1.51 20.12 8.11
C PRO A 379 -0.46 21.22 8.25
N LYS A 380 0.81 20.83 8.45
CA LYS A 380 1.93 21.78 8.63
C LYS A 380 2.08 22.73 7.44
N LYS A 381 1.97 22.21 6.21
CA LYS A 381 2.02 22.99 4.95
C LYS A 381 0.86 23.96 4.80
N MET A 382 -0.31 23.63 5.32
CA MET A 382 -1.52 24.46 5.27
C MET A 382 -1.62 25.43 6.46
N ARG A 383 -0.65 25.47 7.39
CA ARG A 383 -0.71 26.37 8.55
C ARG A 383 -0.88 27.81 8.08
N CYS A 384 -1.92 28.48 8.56
CA CYS A 384 -2.29 29.80 8.03
C CYS A 384 -1.22 30.88 8.16
N LYS A 385 -0.26 30.70 9.08
CA LYS A 385 0.91 31.59 9.21
C LYS A 385 1.82 31.59 7.97
N ASN A 386 1.78 30.53 7.17
CA ASN A 386 2.60 30.38 5.96
C ASN A 386 2.11 31.29 4.80
N PHE A 387 0.92 31.87 4.91
CA PHE A 387 0.31 32.66 3.85
C PHE A 387 0.38 34.17 4.12
N PRO A 388 0.43 35.01 3.04
CA PRO A 388 0.49 36.47 3.16
C PRO A 388 -0.76 37.07 3.82
N LYS A 389 -0.61 38.24 4.44
CA LYS A 389 -1.76 39.07 4.84
C LYS A 389 -2.20 39.91 3.63
N ALA A 390 -3.50 40.16 3.50
CA ALA A 390 -4.01 41.16 2.57
C ALA A 390 -3.38 42.53 2.86
N GLY A 391 -2.92 43.24 1.82
CA GLY A 391 -2.16 44.50 1.95
C GLY A 391 -0.78 44.37 2.60
N GLY A 392 -0.20 43.16 2.66
CA GLY A 392 1.15 42.93 3.17
C GLY A 392 2.21 42.99 2.07
N LYS A 393 3.47 42.62 2.37
CA LYS A 393 4.60 42.62 1.42
C LYS A 393 4.46 41.70 0.19
N LYS A 394 3.49 40.79 0.19
CA LYS A 394 3.29 39.81 -0.89
C LYS A 394 1.84 39.82 -1.31
N SER A 395 1.60 39.86 -2.61
CA SER A 395 0.25 39.79 -3.18
C SER A 395 -0.44 38.48 -2.83
N CYS A 396 -1.76 38.50 -2.63
CA CYS A 396 -2.55 37.31 -2.33
C CYS A 396 -4.04 37.48 -2.70
N ILE A 397 -4.79 36.38 -2.75
CA ILE A 397 -6.24 36.39 -3.02
C ILE A 397 -7.05 36.10 -1.75
N ASP A 398 -8.01 36.98 -1.45
CA ASP A 398 -8.88 36.85 -0.28
C ASP A 398 -10.03 35.83 -0.50
N PRO A 399 -10.84 35.51 0.53
CA PRO A 399 -11.93 34.55 0.40
C PRO A 399 -13.02 34.95 -0.60
N LYS A 400 -13.19 36.25 -0.87
CA LYS A 400 -14.15 36.79 -1.85
C LYS A 400 -13.59 36.74 -3.27
N GLY A 401 -12.28 36.62 -3.42
CA GLY A 401 -11.60 36.56 -4.73
C GLY A 401 -10.89 37.83 -5.11
N ASN A 402 -10.83 38.79 -4.22
CA ASN A 402 -10.15 40.04 -4.51
C ASN A 402 -8.64 39.81 -4.42
N ALA A 403 -7.93 40.20 -5.47
CA ALA A 403 -6.49 40.26 -5.47
C ALA A 403 -6.03 41.47 -4.66
N HIS A 404 -5.23 41.23 -3.62
CA HIS A 404 -4.56 42.26 -2.84
C HIS A 404 -3.13 42.36 -3.34
N LYS A 405 -2.71 43.55 -3.79
CA LYS A 405 -1.33 43.80 -4.22
C LYS A 405 -0.41 43.91 -3.00
N GLY A 406 0.81 43.42 -3.16
CA GLY A 406 1.86 43.63 -2.17
C GLY A 406 2.33 45.09 -2.16
N SER A 407 2.59 45.62 -0.97
CA SER A 407 3.24 46.93 -0.76
C SER A 407 4.74 46.82 -0.55
#